data_AF-A0A654FJM4-F1
#
_entry.id   AF-A0A654FJM4-F1
#
_cell.length_a   1.000
_cell.length_b   1.000
_cell.length_c   1.000
_cell.angle_alpha   90.00
_cell.angle_beta   90.00
_cell.angle_gamma   90.00
#
_symmetry.space_group_name_H-M   'P 1'
#
loop_
_entity.id
_entity.type
_entity.pdbx_description
1 polymer ?
#
loop_
_entity_poly.entity_id
_entity_poly.type
_entity_poly.pdbx_seq_one_letter_code
_entity_poly.pdbx_strand_id
1 'polypeptide(L)'
;MGANISGGSPEFDRNDDVYSRKLRLVDLPENCVALIMTRLDPPEICRLARLNRMFRRASSADFIWESKLPANYRVIAHKVFDEITLTKLIKKDLYAKLSQPNLFDDGTKELWIDKNTGRLCLSISSKALRITGIDDRRYWSHIPTDESRFQSAAYVQQIWWFEVGGEFEIQFPSGTYSLFFRIQLGKTSKRLGRRICNSEHIHGWDIKPVRFQLATSDNQQAVSLCYLNNNPGSWSHYHVGDFKVTNPDVSTGIKFSMTQIDCTHTKGGLCIDSVLILPKECAKEVIGSQ
;
A
#
# COMPACT_ATOMS: atom_id res chain seq x y z
N MET A 1 -1.71 65.64 78.64
CA MET A 1 -2.59 65.65 77.44
C MET A 1 -2.07 64.53 76.55
N GLY A 2 -2.75 63.47 76.17
CA GLY A 2 -4.16 63.09 76.10
C GLY A 2 -4.19 61.96 75.05
N ALA A 3 -4.96 60.91 75.29
CA ALA A 3 -5.03 59.63 74.57
C ALA A 3 -5.28 59.77 73.04
N ASN A 4 -5.05 58.78 72.17
CA ASN A 4 -5.84 57.55 72.08
C ASN A 4 -5.27 56.51 71.08
N ILE A 5 -5.81 55.30 71.25
CA ILE A 5 -5.42 53.97 70.76
C ILE A 5 -6.34 53.54 69.60
N SER A 6 -5.83 52.83 68.59
CA SER A 6 -6.40 51.59 68.00
C SER A 6 -5.40 51.08 66.95
N GLY A 7 -5.11 49.80 66.74
CA GLY A 7 -5.80 48.56 67.08
C GLY A 7 -5.84 47.72 65.80
N GLY A 8 -4.94 46.73 65.67
CA GLY A 8 -4.92 45.77 64.56
C GLY A 8 -3.75 44.79 64.70
N SER A 9 -4.05 43.53 65.00
CA SER A 9 -3.12 42.42 65.25
C SER A 9 -2.93 41.58 63.95
N PRO A 10 -2.12 40.50 63.96
CA PRO A 10 -0.95 40.31 63.11
C PRO A 10 -1.23 39.50 61.83
N GLU A 11 -0.75 39.95 60.67
CA GLU A 11 -0.71 39.11 59.47
C GLU A 11 0.57 38.25 59.46
N PHE A 12 0.34 36.96 59.68
CA PHE A 12 1.25 35.87 59.37
C PHE A 12 1.36 35.72 57.85
N ASP A 13 2.40 36.28 57.24
CA ASP A 13 2.77 35.89 55.87
C ASP A 13 3.62 34.61 55.89
N ARG A 14 2.93 33.47 55.88
CA ARG A 14 3.49 32.23 55.34
C ARG A 14 3.44 32.31 53.82
N ASN A 15 4.56 32.69 53.20
CA ASN A 15 4.79 32.41 51.79
C ASN A 15 5.05 30.91 51.60
N ASP A 16 3.97 30.14 51.46
CA ASP A 16 3.99 28.82 50.84
C ASP A 16 3.88 28.99 49.31
N ASP A 17 4.95 29.48 48.69
CA ASP A 17 5.14 29.39 47.24
C ASP A 17 5.46 27.94 46.88
N VAL A 18 4.42 27.11 46.81
CA VAL A 18 4.44 25.85 46.09
C VAL A 18 4.64 26.21 44.62
N TYR A 19 5.91 26.27 44.20
CA TYR A 19 6.29 26.33 42.80
C TYR A 19 5.54 25.23 42.06
N SER A 20 4.52 25.63 41.29
CA SER A 20 3.91 24.80 40.26
C SER A 20 5.00 24.47 39.25
N ARG A 21 5.74 23.39 39.52
CA ARG A 21 6.79 22.88 38.65
C ARG A 21 6.07 22.43 37.38
N LYS A 22 6.08 23.29 36.37
CA LYS A 22 5.48 23.04 35.07
C LYS A 22 6.00 21.69 34.55
N LEU A 23 5.16 20.66 34.64
CA LEU A 23 5.50 19.30 34.22
C LEU A 23 5.81 19.35 32.72
N ARG A 24 7.03 19.00 32.34
CA ARG A 24 7.42 18.93 30.93
C ARG A 24 7.22 17.52 30.44
N LEU A 25 7.01 17.38 29.14
CA LEU A 25 6.86 16.06 28.50
C LEU A 25 8.08 15.14 28.71
N VAL A 26 9.25 15.73 28.97
CA VAL A 26 10.51 15.01 29.28
C VAL A 26 10.57 14.47 30.71
N ASP A 27 9.69 14.93 31.60
CA ASP A 27 9.62 14.51 32.99
C ASP A 27 8.68 13.30 33.17
N LEU A 28 7.99 12.85 32.11
CA LEU A 28 7.13 11.66 32.11
C LEU A 28 7.95 10.35 32.05
N PRO A 29 7.54 9.31 32.78
CA PRO A 29 8.08 7.97 32.65
C PRO A 29 7.97 7.40 31.23
N GLU A 30 8.93 6.56 30.85
CA GLU A 30 9.03 5.98 29.50
C GLU A 30 7.78 5.19 29.10
N ASN A 31 7.21 4.43 30.03
CA ASN A 31 5.98 3.65 29.82
C ASN A 31 4.76 4.54 29.55
N CYS A 32 4.63 5.68 30.23
CA CYS A 32 3.55 6.64 29.98
C CYS A 32 3.66 7.24 28.58
N VAL A 33 4.88 7.57 28.15
CA VAL A 33 5.14 8.10 26.81
C VAL A 33 4.89 7.04 25.74
N ALA A 34 5.27 5.79 25.98
CA ALA A 34 5.00 4.68 25.10
C ALA A 34 3.48 4.45 24.89
N LEU A 35 2.67 4.56 25.95
CA LEU A 35 1.21 4.48 25.86
C LEU A 35 0.59 5.61 25.03
N ILE A 36 1.13 6.83 25.13
CA ILE A 36 0.71 7.96 24.29
C ILE A 36 1.08 7.66 22.83
N MET A 37 2.29 7.15 22.57
CA MET A 37 2.75 6.80 21.22
C MET A 37 1.90 5.74 20.55
N THR A 38 1.25 4.82 21.28
CA THR A 38 0.31 3.85 20.71
C THR A 38 -0.84 4.50 19.94
N ARG A 39 -1.21 5.75 20.28
CA ARG A 39 -2.28 6.51 19.60
C ARG A 39 -1.81 7.26 18.35
N LEU A 40 -0.50 7.34 18.13
CA LEU A 40 0.09 8.06 16.99
C LEU A 40 0.33 7.13 15.81
N ASP A 41 0.42 7.68 14.61
CA ASP A 41 0.75 6.89 13.44
C ASP A 41 2.25 6.53 13.40
N PRO A 42 2.64 5.40 12.78
CA PRO A 42 4.04 4.96 12.72
C PRO A 42 5.06 6.03 12.28
N PRO A 43 4.78 6.90 11.29
CA PRO A 43 5.68 7.99 10.93
C PRO A 43 5.83 9.03 12.04
N GLU A 44 4.76 9.33 12.78
CA GLU A 44 4.79 10.28 13.90
C GLU A 44 5.60 9.73 15.08
N ILE A 45 5.44 8.45 15.39
CA ILE A 45 6.26 7.73 16.37
C ILE A 45 7.75 7.85 15.99
N CYS A 46 8.07 7.59 14.72
CA CYS A 46 9.43 7.73 14.20
C CYS A 46 9.97 9.17 14.30
N ARG A 47 9.14 10.19 14.04
CA ARG A 47 9.52 11.60 14.19
C ARG A 47 9.80 11.94 15.65
N LEU A 48 8.94 11.54 16.58
CA LEU A 48 9.14 11.76 18.01
C LEU A 48 10.39 11.04 18.54
N ALA A 49 10.63 9.81 18.09
CA ALA A 49 11.82 9.03 18.46
C ALA A 49 13.14 9.74 18.12
N ARG A 50 13.14 10.68 17.15
CA ARG A 50 14.31 11.47 16.77
C ARG A 50 14.57 12.69 17.66
N LEU A 51 13.59 13.11 18.47
CA LEU A 51 13.69 14.35 19.24
C LEU A 51 14.60 14.21 20.47
N ASN A 52 14.52 13.09 21.19
CA ASN A 52 15.38 12.84 22.35
C ASN A 52 15.51 11.34 22.69
N ARG A 53 16.44 11.03 23.61
CA ARG A 53 16.72 9.65 24.04
C ARG A 53 15.55 8.96 24.71
N MET A 54 14.73 9.69 25.46
CA MET A 54 13.55 9.13 26.15
C MET A 54 12.51 8.67 25.12
N PHE A 55 12.13 9.54 24.17
CA PHE A 55 11.21 9.17 23.09
C PHE A 55 11.74 8.03 22.24
N ARG A 56 13.06 8.00 21.98
CA ARG A 56 13.68 6.90 21.25
C ARG A 56 13.51 5.56 21.97
N ARG A 57 13.73 5.54 23.29
CA ARG A 57 13.55 4.33 24.11
C ARG A 57 12.08 3.91 24.17
N ALA A 58 11.19 4.85 24.51
CA ALA A 58 9.74 4.63 24.54
C ALA A 58 9.20 4.07 23.23
N SER A 59 9.65 4.61 22.08
CA SER A 59 9.24 4.16 20.75
C SER A 59 9.68 2.74 20.40
N SER A 60 10.54 2.11 21.19
CA SER A 60 11.05 0.76 20.94
C SER A 60 10.24 -0.32 21.65
N ALA A 61 9.20 0.06 22.42
CA ALA A 61 8.35 -0.91 23.11
C ALA A 61 7.51 -1.75 22.12
N ASP A 62 7.55 -3.07 22.28
CA ASP A 62 6.92 -4.01 21.33
C ASP A 62 5.41 -3.84 21.22
N PHE A 63 4.71 -3.56 22.33
CA PHE A 63 3.25 -3.39 22.33
C PHE A 63 2.77 -2.24 21.43
N ILE A 64 3.60 -1.22 21.20
CA ILE A 64 3.29 -0.14 20.26
C ILE A 64 3.20 -0.74 18.86
N TRP A 65 4.25 -1.41 18.41
CA TRP A 65 4.35 -1.92 17.05
C TRP A 65 3.43 -3.12 16.80
N GLU A 66 3.18 -3.93 17.82
CA GLU A 66 2.17 -4.99 17.77
C GLU A 66 0.78 -4.42 17.50
N SER A 67 0.42 -3.26 18.10
CA SER A 67 -0.84 -2.58 17.80
C SER A 67 -0.92 -1.97 16.39
N LYS A 68 0.22 -1.76 15.73
CA LYS A 68 0.29 -1.20 14.37
C LYS A 68 0.37 -2.26 13.28
N LEU A 69 0.73 -3.50 13.64
CA LEU A 69 0.75 -4.63 12.73
C LEU A 69 -0.67 -5.16 12.49
N PRO A 70 -0.98 -5.66 11.28
CA PRO A 70 -2.25 -6.36 11.03
C PRO A 70 -2.45 -7.55 11.95
N ALA A 71 -3.67 -7.88 12.36
CA ALA A 71 -3.92 -9.01 13.27
C ALA A 71 -3.29 -10.34 12.80
N ASN A 72 -3.29 -10.58 11.49
CA ASN A 72 -2.72 -11.76 10.84
C ASN A 72 -1.27 -11.55 10.34
N TYR A 73 -0.52 -10.59 10.89
CA TYR A 73 0.84 -10.25 10.45
C TYR A 73 1.78 -11.45 10.42
N ARG A 74 1.59 -12.44 11.30
CA ARG A 74 2.43 -13.65 11.33
C ARG A 74 2.32 -14.44 10.03
N VAL A 75 1.09 -14.65 9.54
CA VAL A 75 0.84 -15.37 8.28
C VAL A 75 1.41 -14.59 7.10
N ILE A 76 1.24 -13.27 7.09
CA ILE A 76 1.81 -12.39 6.05
C ILE A 76 3.34 -12.48 6.07
N ALA A 77 3.95 -12.41 7.26
CA ALA A 77 5.39 -12.42 7.42
C ALA A 77 6.02 -13.76 7.03
N HIS A 78 5.36 -14.89 7.32
CA HIS A 78 5.79 -16.22 6.90
C HIS A 78 5.77 -16.43 5.38
N LYS A 79 5.05 -15.60 4.61
CA LYS A 79 5.11 -15.65 3.13
C LYS A 79 6.40 -15.06 2.54
N VAL A 80 7.10 -14.21 3.30
CA VAL A 80 8.24 -13.43 2.81
C VAL A 80 9.53 -13.65 3.60
N PHE A 81 9.43 -14.11 4.85
CA PHE A 81 10.58 -14.34 5.72
C PHE A 81 10.59 -15.79 6.24
N ASP A 82 11.79 -16.33 6.39
CA ASP A 82 12.01 -17.61 7.03
C ASP A 82 11.83 -17.51 8.56
N GLU A 83 11.55 -18.66 9.18
CA GLU A 83 11.26 -18.76 10.61
C GLU A 83 12.40 -18.24 11.50
N ILE A 84 13.65 -18.47 11.07
CA ILE A 84 14.85 -18.00 11.78
C ILE A 84 14.93 -16.47 11.79
N THR A 85 14.59 -15.81 10.68
CA THR A 85 14.54 -14.35 10.63
C THR A 85 13.42 -13.82 11.51
N LEU A 86 12.24 -14.43 11.48
CA LEU A 86 11.08 -13.97 12.25
C LEU A 86 11.29 -14.06 13.75
N THR A 87 11.91 -15.14 14.24
CA THR A 87 12.20 -15.32 15.68
C THR A 87 13.21 -14.32 16.24
N LYS A 88 14.07 -13.75 15.39
CA LYS A 88 15.09 -12.75 15.78
C LYS A 88 14.58 -11.32 15.75
N LEU A 89 13.45 -11.05 15.08
CA LEU A 89 12.95 -9.69 14.89
C LEU A 89 12.06 -9.24 16.05
N ILE A 90 12.39 -8.10 16.63
CA ILE A 90 11.47 -7.36 17.49
C ILE A 90 10.33 -6.75 16.65
N LYS A 91 9.20 -6.36 17.28
CA LYS A 91 8.00 -5.93 16.54
C LYS A 91 8.25 -4.68 15.68
N LYS A 92 9.09 -3.77 16.18
CA LYS A 92 9.52 -2.58 15.46
C LYS A 92 10.23 -2.91 14.15
N ASP A 93 11.20 -3.83 14.21
CA ASP A 93 12.01 -4.21 13.06
C ASP A 93 11.18 -5.03 12.07
N LEU A 94 10.27 -5.87 12.57
CA LEU A 94 9.31 -6.59 11.76
C LEU A 94 8.40 -5.61 10.99
N TYR A 95 7.84 -4.60 11.68
CA TYR A 95 7.05 -3.56 11.03
C TYR A 95 7.86 -2.84 9.95
N ALA A 96 9.08 -2.40 10.29
CA ALA A 96 9.96 -1.70 9.34
C ALA A 96 10.29 -2.54 8.09
N LYS A 97 10.53 -3.85 8.25
CA LYS A 97 10.77 -4.78 7.14
C LYS A 97 9.52 -5.02 6.31
N LEU A 98 8.37 -5.25 6.94
CA LEU A 98 7.10 -5.43 6.23
C LEU A 98 6.66 -4.16 5.49
N SER A 99 7.04 -2.97 5.96
CA SER A 99 6.78 -1.70 5.27
C SER A 99 7.65 -1.47 4.03
N GLN A 100 8.64 -2.32 3.78
CA GLN A 100 9.38 -2.34 2.52
C GLN A 100 8.72 -3.30 1.54
N PRO A 101 8.95 -3.14 0.22
CA PRO A 101 8.52 -4.13 -0.75
C PRO A 101 9.24 -5.47 -0.52
N ASN A 102 8.48 -6.55 -0.34
CA ASN A 102 8.99 -7.90 -0.12
C ASN A 102 8.49 -8.84 -1.22
N LEU A 103 9.42 -9.33 -2.03
CA LEU A 103 9.13 -10.28 -3.11
C LEU A 103 8.88 -11.68 -2.55
N PHE A 104 7.96 -12.40 -3.18
CA PHE A 104 7.68 -13.80 -2.92
C PHE A 104 7.19 -14.47 -4.20
N ASP A 105 6.98 -15.79 -4.16
CA ASP A 105 6.50 -16.58 -5.30
C ASP A 105 7.35 -16.38 -6.56
N ASP A 106 8.63 -16.76 -6.41
CA ASP A 106 9.69 -16.62 -7.43
C ASP A 106 9.85 -15.19 -7.97
N GLY A 107 9.56 -14.20 -7.13
CA GLY A 107 9.69 -12.78 -7.47
C GLY A 107 8.60 -12.28 -8.41
N THR A 108 7.52 -13.04 -8.61
CA THR A 108 6.38 -12.61 -9.44
C THR A 108 5.32 -11.85 -8.66
N LYS A 109 5.41 -11.87 -7.32
CA LYS A 109 4.49 -11.18 -6.42
C LYS A 109 5.28 -10.41 -5.38
N GLU A 110 4.70 -9.32 -4.92
CA GLU A 110 5.32 -8.43 -3.95
C GLU A 110 4.29 -7.96 -2.95
N LEU A 111 4.62 -8.02 -1.66
CA LEU A 111 3.75 -7.52 -0.60
C LEU A 111 4.49 -6.51 0.29
N TRP A 112 3.72 -5.61 0.89
CA TRP A 112 4.19 -4.69 1.92
C TRP A 112 3.01 -4.23 2.77
N ILE A 113 3.29 -3.63 3.91
CA ILE A 113 2.27 -2.88 4.66
C ILE A 113 2.44 -1.38 4.40
N ASP A 114 1.33 -0.68 4.23
CA ASP A 114 1.34 0.78 4.15
C ASP A 114 1.90 1.38 5.45
N LYS A 115 2.79 2.37 5.32
CA LYS A 115 3.54 2.94 6.45
C LYS A 115 2.68 3.75 7.40
N ASN A 116 1.55 4.24 6.94
CA ASN A 116 0.66 5.09 7.73
C ASN A 116 -0.41 4.22 8.40
N THR A 117 -1.09 3.39 7.61
CA THR A 117 -2.23 2.59 8.05
C THR A 117 -1.86 1.21 8.59
N GLY A 118 -0.64 0.72 8.31
CA GLY A 118 -0.21 -0.64 8.65
C GLY A 118 -0.93 -1.74 7.88
N ARG A 119 -1.76 -1.40 6.87
CA ARG A 119 -2.58 -2.37 6.13
C ARG A 119 -1.82 -3.01 4.97
N LEU A 120 -2.20 -4.24 4.63
CA LEU A 120 -1.58 -5.03 3.58
C LEU A 120 -1.81 -4.43 2.19
N CYS A 121 -0.73 -4.33 1.42
CA CYS A 121 -0.68 -3.97 0.02
C CYS A 121 -0.03 -5.11 -0.76
N LEU A 122 -0.51 -5.35 -1.99
CA LEU A 122 -0.02 -6.41 -2.85
C LEU A 122 0.15 -5.92 -4.28
N SER A 123 1.19 -6.41 -4.95
CA SER A 123 1.40 -6.28 -6.39
C SER A 123 1.65 -7.67 -7.01
N ILE A 124 1.03 -7.94 -8.15
CA ILE A 124 1.14 -9.21 -8.88
C ILE A 124 1.64 -8.88 -10.29
N SER A 125 2.82 -9.37 -10.66
CA SER A 125 3.43 -9.17 -11.97
C SER A 125 2.58 -9.73 -13.10
N SER A 126 2.65 -9.11 -14.28
CA SER A 126 2.17 -9.66 -15.55
C SER A 126 2.65 -11.10 -15.82
N LYS A 127 3.82 -11.49 -15.31
CA LYS A 127 4.35 -12.87 -15.42
C LYS A 127 3.54 -13.90 -14.61
N ALA A 128 2.84 -13.46 -13.57
CA ALA A 128 1.96 -14.30 -12.76
C ALA A 128 0.50 -14.25 -13.22
N LEU A 129 0.18 -13.49 -14.28
CA LEU A 129 -1.17 -13.40 -14.81
C LEU A 129 -1.40 -14.45 -15.89
N ARG A 130 -2.65 -14.93 -15.98
CA ARG A 130 -3.11 -15.75 -17.10
C ARG A 130 -3.47 -14.82 -18.25
N ILE A 131 -2.61 -14.78 -19.26
CA ILE A 131 -2.80 -13.97 -20.47
C ILE A 131 -3.00 -14.91 -21.65
N THR A 132 -4.13 -14.78 -22.34
CA THR A 132 -4.45 -15.62 -23.50
C THR A 132 -3.47 -15.37 -24.65
N GLY A 133 -2.77 -16.43 -25.07
CA GLY A 133 -1.80 -16.40 -26.16
C GLY A 133 -0.44 -15.79 -25.81
N ILE A 134 -0.10 -15.63 -24.53
CA ILE A 134 1.16 -15.00 -24.07
C ILE A 134 2.43 -15.63 -24.64
N ASP A 135 2.40 -16.95 -24.91
CA ASP A 135 3.54 -17.69 -25.47
C ASP A 135 3.74 -17.43 -26.97
N ASP A 136 2.74 -16.88 -27.66
CA ASP A 136 2.83 -16.56 -29.08
C ASP A 136 3.47 -15.19 -29.30
N ARG A 137 4.73 -15.22 -29.72
CA ARG A 137 5.55 -14.03 -29.99
C ARG A 137 5.02 -13.14 -31.11
N ARG A 138 4.04 -13.60 -31.89
CA ARG A 138 3.34 -12.77 -32.89
C ARG A 138 2.36 -11.79 -32.25
N TYR A 139 1.79 -12.17 -31.12
CA TYR A 139 0.79 -11.37 -30.41
C TYR A 139 1.39 -10.66 -29.20
N TRP A 140 2.28 -11.33 -28.47
CA TRP A 140 2.82 -10.84 -27.21
C TRP A 140 4.34 -10.78 -27.19
N SER A 141 4.86 -9.93 -26.31
CA SER A 141 6.29 -9.92 -25.98
C SER A 141 6.47 -9.47 -24.53
N HIS A 142 7.46 -10.02 -23.85
CA HIS A 142 7.91 -9.48 -22.57
C HIS A 142 8.94 -8.39 -22.83
N ILE A 143 8.68 -7.20 -22.29
CA ILE A 143 9.57 -6.05 -22.44
C ILE A 143 10.24 -5.74 -21.10
N PRO A 144 11.57 -5.58 -21.05
CA PRO A 144 12.25 -5.10 -19.85
C PRO A 144 11.90 -3.64 -19.61
N THR A 145 11.65 -3.26 -18.37
CA THR A 145 11.36 -1.87 -18.00
C THR A 145 11.74 -1.58 -16.56
N ASP A 146 12.52 -0.52 -16.36
CA ASP A 146 12.90 -0.04 -15.03
C ASP A 146 11.73 0.68 -14.31
N GLU A 147 10.60 0.86 -15.01
CA GLU A 147 9.39 1.49 -14.48
C GLU A 147 8.42 0.48 -13.84
N SER A 148 8.77 -0.80 -13.89
CA SER A 148 8.07 -1.91 -13.26
C SER A 148 8.79 -2.32 -11.98
N ARG A 149 8.03 -2.68 -10.96
CA ARG A 149 8.55 -3.35 -9.74
C ARG A 149 9.18 -4.71 -10.03
N PHE A 150 8.79 -5.33 -11.14
CA PHE A 150 9.23 -6.66 -11.58
C PHE A 150 10.22 -6.60 -12.76
N GLN A 151 10.71 -5.41 -13.09
CA GLN A 151 11.64 -5.15 -14.19
C GLN A 151 11.14 -5.62 -15.57
N SER A 152 9.84 -5.89 -15.71
CA SER A 152 9.25 -6.52 -16.89
C SER A 152 7.76 -6.20 -17.00
N ALA A 153 7.30 -5.98 -18.23
CA ALA A 153 5.88 -5.86 -18.56
C ALA A 153 5.53 -6.77 -19.75
N ALA A 154 4.27 -7.17 -19.86
CA ALA A 154 3.74 -7.85 -21.04
C ALA A 154 3.22 -6.82 -22.05
N TYR A 155 3.68 -6.90 -23.29
CA TYR A 155 3.30 -5.99 -24.37
C TYR A 155 2.55 -6.75 -25.46
N VAL A 156 1.35 -6.28 -25.80
CA VAL A 156 0.59 -6.80 -26.94
C VAL A 156 0.91 -6.02 -28.20
N GLN A 157 1.37 -6.73 -29.23
CA GLN A 157 1.65 -6.20 -30.56
C GLN A 157 0.35 -5.98 -31.31
N GLN A 158 -0.44 -7.04 -31.45
CA GLN A 158 -1.74 -7.04 -32.10
C GLN A 158 -2.55 -8.26 -31.64
N ILE A 159 -3.84 -8.10 -31.37
CA ILE A 159 -4.73 -9.22 -30.99
C ILE A 159 -6.19 -8.90 -31.35
N TRP A 160 -6.99 -9.93 -31.61
CA TRP A 160 -8.44 -9.82 -31.77
C TRP A 160 -9.15 -10.09 -30.44
N TRP A 161 -8.84 -11.24 -29.84
CA TRP A 161 -9.39 -11.70 -28.57
C TRP A 161 -8.48 -11.28 -27.41
N PHE A 162 -8.84 -10.24 -26.67
CA PHE A 162 -8.07 -9.80 -25.51
C PHE A 162 -8.66 -10.32 -24.21
N GLU A 163 -7.87 -11.12 -23.49
CA GLU A 163 -8.25 -11.66 -22.18
C GLU A 163 -7.03 -11.82 -21.29
N VAL A 164 -7.06 -11.12 -20.15
CA VAL A 164 -6.09 -11.22 -19.08
C VAL A 164 -6.83 -11.47 -17.79
N GLY A 165 -6.38 -12.45 -17.01
CA GLY A 165 -6.98 -12.76 -15.73
C GLY A 165 -5.97 -13.24 -14.72
N GLY A 166 -6.43 -13.40 -13.50
CA GLY A 166 -5.64 -13.95 -12.42
C GLY A 166 -6.55 -14.47 -11.32
N GLU A 167 -6.00 -15.39 -10.55
CA GLU A 167 -6.61 -15.92 -9.36
C GLU A 167 -5.53 -15.99 -8.29
N PHE A 168 -5.86 -15.50 -7.10
CA PHE A 168 -4.93 -15.43 -6.00
C PHE A 168 -5.64 -15.65 -4.68
N GLU A 169 -5.01 -16.37 -3.78
CA GLU A 169 -5.55 -16.68 -2.47
C GLU A 169 -4.58 -16.21 -1.37
N ILE A 170 -5.08 -15.35 -0.48
CA ILE A 170 -4.32 -14.87 0.67
C ILE A 170 -5.27 -14.54 1.82
N GLN A 171 -4.77 -14.73 3.03
CA GLN A 171 -5.43 -14.26 4.24
C GLN A 171 -5.22 -12.74 4.36
N PHE A 172 -6.22 -11.95 3.99
CA PHE A 172 -6.18 -10.50 4.13
C PHE A 172 -6.54 -10.08 5.57
N PRO A 173 -5.91 -9.03 6.10
CA PRO A 173 -6.43 -8.34 7.28
C PRO A 173 -7.85 -7.81 7.01
N SER A 174 -8.67 -7.68 8.04
CA SER A 174 -10.01 -7.09 7.89
C SER A 174 -9.92 -5.64 7.39
N GLY A 175 -10.83 -5.27 6.51
CA GLY A 175 -10.83 -3.95 5.87
C GLY A 175 -11.44 -3.95 4.48
N THR A 176 -11.48 -2.78 3.86
CA THR A 176 -11.92 -2.61 2.48
C THR A 176 -10.72 -2.36 1.58
N TYR A 177 -10.64 -3.12 0.50
CA TYR A 177 -9.55 -3.07 -0.46
C TYR A 177 -10.08 -2.75 -1.86
N SER A 178 -9.21 -2.19 -2.68
CA SER A 178 -9.47 -1.80 -4.06
C SER A 178 -8.44 -2.48 -4.96
N LEU A 179 -8.91 -3.03 -6.09
CA LEU A 179 -8.06 -3.70 -7.08
C LEU A 179 -7.88 -2.84 -8.32
N PHE A 180 -6.65 -2.77 -8.83
CA PHE A 180 -6.27 -1.98 -10.00
C PHE A 180 -5.41 -2.79 -10.98
N PHE A 181 -5.61 -2.57 -12.27
CA PHE A 181 -4.62 -2.94 -13.28
C PHE A 181 -3.71 -1.74 -13.55
N ARG A 182 -2.40 -1.95 -13.51
CA ARG A 182 -1.40 -0.97 -13.94
C ARG A 182 -1.03 -1.23 -15.39
N ILE A 183 -1.45 -0.35 -16.29
CA ILE A 183 -1.25 -0.50 -17.73
C ILE A 183 -0.75 0.81 -18.35
N GLN A 184 -0.18 0.71 -19.54
CA GLN A 184 0.29 1.86 -20.32
C GLN A 184 -0.01 1.62 -21.80
N LEU A 185 -0.48 2.65 -22.50
CA LEU A 185 -0.56 2.62 -23.97
C LEU A 185 0.78 3.05 -24.59
N GLY A 186 1.23 2.32 -25.59
CA GLY A 186 2.51 2.50 -26.27
C GLY A 186 3.68 1.84 -25.55
N LYS A 187 4.79 1.69 -26.27
CA LYS A 187 6.00 1.01 -25.81
C LYS A 187 7.05 2.02 -25.35
N THR A 188 7.37 2.04 -24.06
CA THR A 188 8.47 2.86 -23.54
C THR A 188 9.83 2.27 -23.95
N SER A 189 10.74 3.13 -24.35
CA SER A 189 12.15 2.81 -24.60
C SER A 189 13.06 3.95 -24.14
N LYS A 190 14.35 3.65 -23.94
CA LYS A 190 15.37 4.66 -23.67
C LYS A 190 16.23 4.85 -24.91
N ARG A 191 16.38 6.08 -25.38
CA ARG A 191 17.29 6.44 -26.47
C ARG A 191 18.16 7.61 -26.00
N LEU A 192 19.48 7.43 -26.00
CA LEU A 192 20.44 8.44 -25.53
C LEU A 192 20.11 8.96 -24.12
N GLY A 193 19.72 8.07 -23.20
CA GLY A 193 19.34 8.42 -21.82
C GLY A 193 17.98 9.10 -21.67
N ARG A 194 17.28 9.42 -22.77
CA ARG A 194 15.94 10.02 -22.74
C ARG A 194 14.87 8.95 -22.85
N ARG A 195 13.81 9.12 -22.06
CA ARG A 195 12.59 8.31 -22.13
C ARG A 195 11.80 8.70 -23.37
N ILE A 196 11.44 7.71 -24.19
CA ILE A 196 10.62 7.87 -25.41
C ILE A 196 9.50 6.84 -25.36
N CYS A 197 8.30 7.21 -25.82
CA CYS A 197 7.21 6.28 -26.04
C CYS A 197 6.97 6.11 -27.55
N ASN A 198 6.97 4.87 -28.03
CA ASN A 198 6.46 4.57 -29.37
C ASN A 198 4.94 4.32 -29.28
N SER A 199 4.18 5.19 -29.94
CA SER A 199 2.72 5.13 -30.05
C SER A 199 2.20 4.58 -31.39
N GLU A 200 3.07 4.27 -32.35
CA GLU A 200 2.70 3.87 -33.73
C GLU A 200 1.82 2.61 -33.78
N HIS A 201 1.96 1.73 -32.79
CA HIS A 201 1.21 0.47 -32.74
C HIS A 201 -0.06 0.54 -31.88
N ILE A 202 -0.41 1.69 -31.31
CA ILE A 202 -1.63 1.84 -30.51
C ILE A 202 -2.84 1.92 -31.44
N HIS A 203 -3.76 0.97 -31.30
CA HIS A 203 -5.02 0.97 -32.07
C HIS A 203 -6.10 0.11 -31.38
N GLY A 204 -7.37 0.39 -31.68
CA GLY A 204 -8.52 -0.47 -31.37
C GLY A 204 -9.09 -0.38 -29.95
N TRP A 205 -8.35 0.17 -28.99
CA TRP A 205 -8.79 0.25 -27.58
C TRP A 205 -9.89 1.28 -27.32
N ASP A 206 -10.09 2.22 -28.24
CA ASP A 206 -11.08 3.29 -28.19
C ASP A 206 -12.42 2.88 -28.83
N ILE A 207 -12.47 1.76 -29.56
CA ILE A 207 -13.67 1.31 -30.28
C ILE A 207 -14.73 0.73 -29.33
N LYS A 208 -14.29 -0.03 -28.30
CA LYS A 208 -15.17 -0.58 -27.26
C LYS A 208 -14.50 -0.51 -25.89
N PRO A 209 -15.28 -0.37 -24.80
CA PRO A 209 -14.71 -0.35 -23.47
C PRO A 209 -14.14 -1.72 -23.10
N VAL A 210 -13.03 -1.70 -22.38
CA VAL A 210 -12.46 -2.87 -21.72
C VAL A 210 -13.29 -3.18 -20.47
N ARG A 211 -13.64 -4.46 -20.31
CA ARG A 211 -14.38 -4.98 -19.17
C ARG A 211 -13.43 -5.50 -18.11
N PHE A 212 -13.44 -4.85 -16.97
CA PHE A 212 -12.76 -5.26 -15.75
C PHE A 212 -13.76 -5.99 -14.85
N GLN A 213 -13.33 -7.11 -14.28
CA GLN A 213 -14.15 -7.89 -13.35
C GLN A 213 -13.35 -8.32 -12.14
N LEU A 214 -14.04 -8.37 -11.00
CA LEU A 214 -13.55 -8.87 -9.72
C LEU A 214 -14.63 -9.79 -9.15
N ALA A 215 -14.21 -10.94 -8.63
CA ALA A 215 -15.03 -11.85 -7.85
C ALA A 215 -14.21 -12.39 -6.67
N THR A 216 -14.85 -12.53 -5.51
CA THR A 216 -14.22 -13.09 -4.30
C THR A 216 -14.87 -14.42 -3.91
N SER A 217 -14.18 -15.21 -3.10
CA SER A 217 -14.66 -16.50 -2.59
C SER A 217 -15.93 -16.40 -1.72
N ASP A 218 -16.21 -15.23 -1.15
CA ASP A 218 -17.42 -14.92 -0.40
C ASP A 218 -18.54 -14.29 -1.26
N ASN A 219 -18.46 -14.47 -2.59
CA ASN A 219 -19.46 -14.05 -3.58
C ASN A 219 -19.63 -12.53 -3.74
N GLN A 220 -18.67 -11.71 -3.35
CA GLN A 220 -18.67 -10.30 -3.78
C GLN A 220 -18.25 -10.21 -5.25
N GLN A 221 -18.87 -9.31 -5.99
CA GLN A 221 -18.56 -9.07 -7.39
C GLN A 221 -18.54 -7.59 -7.71
N ALA A 222 -17.62 -7.20 -8.58
CA ALA A 222 -17.59 -5.87 -9.17
C ALA A 222 -17.27 -5.97 -10.66
N VAL A 223 -17.89 -5.10 -11.45
CA VAL A 223 -17.65 -4.98 -12.89
C VAL A 223 -17.50 -3.50 -13.21
N SER A 224 -16.46 -3.18 -13.97
CA SER A 224 -16.15 -1.84 -14.45
C SER A 224 -15.93 -1.90 -15.96
N LEU A 225 -16.43 -0.89 -16.68
CA LEU A 225 -16.24 -0.73 -18.12
C LEU A 225 -15.53 0.60 -18.36
N CYS A 226 -14.37 0.56 -19.01
CA CYS A 226 -13.56 1.76 -19.24
C CYS A 226 -12.90 1.70 -20.61
N TYR A 227 -12.87 2.84 -21.31
CA TYR A 227 -12.08 2.98 -22.52
C TYR A 227 -10.61 3.21 -22.16
N LEU A 228 -9.68 2.57 -22.87
CA LEU A 228 -8.27 2.87 -22.70
C LEU A 228 -7.90 4.02 -23.63
N ASN A 229 -8.04 5.25 -23.14
CA ASN A 229 -7.76 6.47 -23.89
C ASN A 229 -6.74 7.39 -23.18
N ASN A 230 -6.02 6.86 -22.20
CA ASN A 230 -5.02 7.62 -21.45
C ASN A 230 -3.86 8.05 -22.34
N ASN A 231 -3.17 9.11 -21.92
CA ASN A 231 -2.02 9.65 -22.64
C ASN A 231 -0.98 8.55 -22.91
N PRO A 232 -0.64 8.30 -24.19
CA PRO A 232 0.38 7.34 -24.55
C PRO A 232 1.69 7.59 -23.81
N GLY A 233 2.32 6.52 -23.35
CA GLY A 233 3.57 6.59 -22.60
C GLY A 233 3.40 6.84 -21.12
N SER A 234 2.20 7.04 -20.59
CA SER A 234 1.98 7.14 -19.14
C SER A 234 1.47 5.83 -18.56
N TRP A 235 2.02 5.42 -17.42
CA TRP A 235 1.44 4.33 -16.63
C TRP A 235 0.22 4.84 -15.88
N SER A 236 -0.88 4.10 -15.95
CA SER A 236 -2.13 4.45 -15.29
C SER A 236 -2.72 3.25 -14.55
N HIS A 237 -3.41 3.55 -13.46
CA HIS A 237 -4.07 2.56 -12.63
C HIS A 237 -5.57 2.56 -12.94
N TYR A 238 -6.05 1.47 -13.53
CA TYR A 238 -7.46 1.29 -13.87
C TYR A 238 -8.15 0.51 -12.75
N HIS A 239 -9.12 1.16 -12.11
CA HIS A 239 -9.89 0.57 -11.02
C HIS A 239 -10.83 -0.51 -11.53
N VAL A 240 -10.75 -1.69 -10.92
CA VAL A 240 -11.60 -2.84 -11.23
C VAL A 240 -12.82 -2.86 -10.33
N GLY A 241 -12.61 -2.66 -9.04
CA GLY A 241 -13.64 -2.75 -8.03
C GLY A 241 -13.08 -2.80 -6.61
N ASP A 242 -14.00 -2.73 -5.66
CA ASP A 242 -13.72 -2.81 -4.23
C ASP A 242 -14.29 -4.10 -3.66
N PHE A 243 -13.64 -4.64 -2.65
CA PHE A 243 -14.14 -5.77 -1.86
C PHE A 243 -13.83 -5.58 -0.38
N LYS A 244 -14.64 -6.19 0.48
CA LYS A 244 -14.52 -6.07 1.94
C LYS A 244 -14.14 -7.41 2.55
N VAL A 245 -13.12 -7.41 3.39
CA VAL A 245 -12.70 -8.58 4.18
C VAL A 245 -13.22 -8.40 5.60
N THR A 246 -14.11 -9.29 6.04
CA THR A 246 -14.71 -9.26 7.38
C THR A 246 -13.95 -10.16 8.36
N ASN A 247 -13.63 -11.39 7.94
CA ASN A 247 -12.94 -12.36 8.77
C ASN A 247 -11.45 -12.47 8.35
N PRO A 248 -10.50 -12.00 9.19
CA PRO A 248 -9.09 -12.08 8.89
C PRO A 248 -8.51 -13.48 9.06
N ASP A 249 -9.25 -14.46 9.59
CA ASP A 249 -8.76 -15.83 9.83
C ASP A 249 -8.95 -16.75 8.62
N VAL A 250 -9.73 -16.32 7.62
CA VAL A 250 -10.05 -17.11 6.44
C VAL A 250 -9.34 -16.52 5.22
N SER A 251 -8.74 -17.39 4.41
CA SER A 251 -8.18 -17.00 3.12
C SER A 251 -9.27 -16.41 2.21
N THR A 252 -8.97 -15.25 1.63
CA THR A 252 -9.83 -14.64 0.61
C THR A 252 -9.29 -15.03 -0.76
N GLY A 253 -10.06 -15.85 -1.49
CA GLY A 253 -9.81 -16.13 -2.89
C GLY A 253 -10.29 -14.95 -3.73
N ILE A 254 -9.43 -14.40 -4.58
CA ILE A 254 -9.73 -13.27 -5.44
C ILE A 254 -9.48 -13.69 -6.88
N LYS A 255 -10.52 -13.59 -7.70
CA LYS A 255 -10.45 -13.77 -9.14
C LYS A 255 -10.71 -12.44 -9.82
N PHE A 256 -9.86 -12.08 -10.76
CA PHE A 256 -9.99 -10.82 -11.48
C PHE A 256 -9.70 -11.02 -12.96
N SER A 257 -10.25 -10.14 -13.79
CA SER A 257 -9.99 -10.13 -15.23
C SER A 257 -10.10 -8.74 -15.84
N MET A 258 -9.45 -8.60 -16.98
CA MET A 258 -9.48 -7.47 -17.89
C MET A 258 -9.66 -8.04 -19.30
N THR A 259 -10.80 -7.78 -19.92
CA THR A 259 -11.22 -8.45 -21.16
C THR A 259 -11.81 -7.47 -22.17
N GLN A 260 -11.53 -7.72 -23.45
CA GLN A 260 -12.21 -7.08 -24.57
C GLN A 260 -12.31 -8.11 -25.70
N ILE A 261 -13.30 -8.98 -25.53
CA ILE A 261 -13.58 -10.09 -26.44
C ILE A 261 -14.44 -9.55 -27.58
N ASP A 262 -13.77 -9.00 -28.59
CA ASP A 262 -14.41 -8.47 -29.78
C ASP A 262 -13.55 -8.75 -31.01
N CYS A 263 -14.07 -9.54 -31.94
CA CYS A 263 -13.38 -9.90 -33.17
C CYS A 263 -13.72 -8.99 -34.35
N THR A 264 -14.37 -7.83 -34.13
CA THR A 264 -14.66 -6.86 -35.20
C THR A 264 -13.47 -5.97 -35.58
N HIS A 265 -12.47 -5.85 -34.69
CA HIS A 265 -11.27 -5.04 -34.91
C HIS A 265 -10.06 -5.59 -34.14
N THR A 266 -8.87 -5.34 -34.68
CA THR A 266 -7.61 -5.61 -33.99
C THR A 266 -7.31 -4.55 -32.94
N LYS A 267 -6.57 -4.95 -31.91
CA LYS A 267 -6.12 -4.10 -30.81
C LYS A 267 -4.63 -4.32 -30.60
N GLY A 268 -3.88 -3.27 -30.32
CA GLY A 268 -2.42 -3.38 -30.17
C GLY A 268 -1.81 -2.23 -29.40
N GLY A 269 -0.54 -2.37 -29.02
CA GLY A 269 0.20 -1.30 -28.37
C GLY A 269 -0.14 -1.10 -26.89
N LEU A 270 -0.55 -2.14 -26.16
CA LEU A 270 -0.81 -2.06 -24.71
C LEU A 270 0.29 -2.77 -23.92
N CYS A 271 0.84 -2.10 -22.91
CA CYS A 271 1.71 -2.67 -21.89
C CYS A 271 0.91 -2.98 -20.62
N ILE A 272 1.10 -4.17 -20.06
CA ILE A 272 0.54 -4.62 -18.79
C ILE A 272 1.70 -4.86 -17.85
N ASP A 273 1.75 -4.11 -16.75
CA ASP A 273 2.79 -4.28 -15.75
C ASP A 273 2.36 -5.26 -14.67
N SER A 274 1.33 -4.89 -13.92
CA SER A 274 0.93 -5.60 -12.71
C SER A 274 -0.53 -5.35 -12.33
N VAL A 275 -1.02 -6.18 -11.41
CA VAL A 275 -2.26 -5.93 -10.66
C VAL A 275 -1.91 -5.51 -9.25
N LEU A 276 -2.56 -4.45 -8.76
CA LEU A 276 -2.34 -3.88 -7.44
C LEU A 276 -3.60 -4.06 -6.59
N ILE A 277 -3.43 -4.51 -5.35
CA ILE A 277 -4.48 -4.57 -4.34
C ILE A 277 -4.04 -3.69 -3.19
N LEU A 278 -4.81 -2.63 -2.93
CA LEU A 278 -4.48 -1.62 -1.94
C LEU A 278 -5.64 -1.42 -0.99
N PRO A 279 -5.38 -1.03 0.27
CA PRO A 279 -6.43 -0.54 1.15
C PRO A 279 -7.14 0.65 0.51
N LYS A 280 -8.47 0.70 0.55
CA LYS A 280 -9.28 1.73 -0.12
C LYS A 280 -8.92 3.16 0.31
N GLU A 281 -8.45 3.33 1.53
CA GLU A 281 -7.97 4.61 2.07
C GLU A 281 -6.68 5.08 1.37
N CYS A 282 -5.73 4.17 1.15
CA CYS A 282 -4.46 4.42 0.45
C CYS A 282 -4.65 4.55 -1.07
N ALA A 283 -5.68 3.90 -1.63
CA ALA A 283 -5.96 3.92 -3.06
C ALA A 283 -6.21 5.34 -3.63
N LYS A 284 -6.66 6.29 -2.80
CA LYS A 284 -6.87 7.69 -3.21
C LYS A 284 -5.57 8.37 -3.64
N GLU A 285 -4.44 8.02 -3.03
CA GLU A 285 -3.13 8.59 -3.40
C GLU A 285 -2.67 8.08 -4.77
N VAL A 286 -3.00 6.83 -5.12
CA VAL A 286 -2.63 6.19 -6.39
C VAL A 286 -3.47 6.70 -7.57
N ILE A 287 -4.71 7.13 -7.30
CA ILE A 287 -5.60 7.75 -8.28
C ILE A 287 -5.32 9.25 -8.40
N GLY A 288 -4.99 9.94 -7.29
CA GLY A 288 -4.76 11.39 -7.24
C GLY A 288 -3.40 11.87 -7.75
N SER A 289 -2.47 10.96 -8.05
CA SER A 289 -1.19 11.26 -8.69
C SER A 289 -1.22 11.16 -10.23
N GLN A 290 -2.40 11.15 -10.85
CA GLN A 290 -2.61 11.18 -12.30
C GLN A 290 -2.89 12.59 -12.82
#